data_AF-A0A9C8L9L8-F1
#
_entry.id   AF-A0A9C8L9L8-F1
#
_cell.length_a   1.000
_cell.length_b   1.000
_cell.length_c   1.000
_cell.angle_alpha   90.00
_cell.angle_beta   90.00
_cell.angle_gamma   90.00
#
_symmetry.space_group_name_H-M   'P 1'
#
loop_
_entity.id
_entity.type
_entity.pdbx_description
1 polymer ?
#
loop_
_entity_poly.entity_id
_entity_poly.type
_entity_poly.pdbx_seq_one_letter_code
_entity_poly.pdbx_strand_id
1 'polypeptide(L)'
;MNETATWKPLYRAGALAALLAALVFRRNIGAEVSLFTGMEAIPVNAAEWYSLLQANPFIALSLLAFFDLINYALIGLMFLALAAMLWQVNKSLSAIALASGLVGVTLNLASNISLTMFSLSQRYAAATSAAHRTDLLAAGQAVLAGNDPLAAIPSTGALVSLLLVALAGLLFSLLLLPTHRATAILGLLASGCDLAYCLVCPLTPLAPVYLLLAAAGLFWMVWHVMAARFLFKFLKATL
;
A
#
# COMPACT_ATOMS: atom_id res chain seq x y z
N MET A 1 4.75 33.83 15.23
CA MET A 1 5.58 32.91 14.41
C MET A 1 4.71 32.40 13.29
N ASN A 2 5.10 32.58 12.02
CA ASN A 2 4.30 32.09 10.88
C ASN A 2 4.21 30.56 10.95
N GLU A 3 3.03 30.01 11.24
CA GLU A 3 2.81 28.55 11.34
C GLU A 3 3.34 27.80 10.12
N THR A 4 3.31 28.44 8.95
CA THR A 4 3.80 27.94 7.67
C THR A 4 5.31 27.69 7.62
N ALA A 5 6.12 28.44 8.40
CA ALA A 5 7.57 28.25 8.45
C ALA A 5 7.95 26.95 9.16
N THR A 6 7.16 26.52 10.13
CA THR A 6 7.42 25.33 10.95
C THR A 6 7.27 24.02 10.17
N TRP A 7 6.39 23.98 9.18
CA TRP A 7 6.05 22.76 8.43
C TRP A 7 6.82 22.56 7.13
N LYS A 8 7.73 23.47 6.77
CA LYS A 8 8.57 23.38 5.56
C LYS A 8 9.25 22.02 5.35
N PRO A 9 9.94 21.42 6.35
CA PRO A 9 10.57 20.11 6.16
C PRO A 9 9.53 19.02 5.88
N LEU A 10 8.36 19.08 6.52
CA LEU A 10 7.28 18.12 6.30
C LEU A 10 6.73 18.21 4.88
N TYR A 11 6.48 19.42 4.35
CA TYR A 11 6.01 19.58 2.97
C TYR A 11 7.02 19.05 1.95
N ARG A 12 8.31 19.30 2.17
CA ARG A 12 9.38 18.77 1.30
C ARG A 12 9.44 17.24 1.37
N ALA A 13 9.41 16.69 2.58
CA ALA A 13 9.46 15.24 2.79
C ALA A 13 8.23 14.54 2.21
N GLY A 14 7.03 15.10 2.44
CA GLY A 14 5.78 14.58 1.86
C GLY A 14 5.72 14.68 0.34
N ALA A 15 6.27 15.75 -0.26
CA ALA A 15 6.33 15.88 -1.71
C ALA A 15 7.29 14.86 -2.34
N LEU A 16 8.45 14.63 -1.73
CA LEU A 16 9.38 13.57 -2.15
C LEU A 16 8.76 12.18 -1.95
N ALA A 17 8.08 11.98 -0.81
CA ALA A 17 7.39 10.73 -0.52
C ALA A 17 6.30 10.44 -1.55
N ALA A 18 5.55 11.45 -1.98
CA ALA A 18 4.55 11.30 -3.04
C ALA A 18 5.18 10.92 -4.41
N LEU A 19 6.33 11.50 -4.77
CA LEU A 19 7.04 11.10 -6.01
C LEU A 19 7.61 9.68 -5.92
N LEU A 20 8.23 9.34 -4.80
CA LEU A 20 8.76 8.01 -4.56
C LEU A 20 7.64 6.98 -4.49
N ALA A 21 6.52 7.31 -3.85
CA ALA A 21 5.31 6.51 -3.88
C ALA A 21 4.88 6.33 -5.33
N ALA A 22 4.71 7.36 -6.15
CA ALA A 22 4.35 7.18 -7.56
C ALA A 22 5.29 6.24 -8.36
N LEU A 23 6.59 6.22 -8.03
CA LEU A 23 7.59 5.36 -8.68
C LEU A 23 7.56 3.91 -8.16
N VAL A 24 7.42 3.74 -6.85
CA VAL A 24 7.38 2.44 -6.16
C VAL A 24 6.00 1.81 -6.25
N PHE A 25 4.95 2.64 -6.42
CA PHE A 25 3.54 2.28 -6.54
C PHE A 25 3.32 1.60 -7.88
N ARG A 26 3.70 0.34 -7.91
CA ARG A 26 3.20 -0.65 -8.86
C ARG A 26 2.50 -1.70 -8.03
N ARG A 27 1.19 -1.51 -7.91
CA ARG A 27 0.29 -2.43 -7.20
C ARG A 27 0.36 -3.89 -7.70
N ASN A 28 1.04 -4.10 -8.83
CA ASN A 28 1.26 -5.38 -9.48
C ASN A 28 2.75 -5.68 -9.74
N ILE A 29 3.71 -5.18 -8.92
CA ILE A 29 5.13 -5.57 -9.09
C ILE A 29 5.26 -7.10 -9.14
N GLY A 30 4.53 -7.83 -8.29
CA GLY A 30 4.50 -9.30 -8.35
C GLY A 30 4.06 -9.83 -9.72
N ALA A 31 2.93 -9.38 -10.24
CA ALA A 31 2.42 -9.82 -11.55
C ALA A 31 3.32 -9.39 -12.71
N GLU A 32 3.86 -8.18 -12.68
CA GLU A 32 4.84 -7.69 -13.67
C GLU A 32 6.12 -8.52 -13.63
N VAL A 33 6.67 -8.78 -12.43
CA VAL A 33 7.85 -9.61 -12.25
C VAL A 33 7.58 -11.02 -12.78
N SER A 34 6.44 -11.64 -12.49
CA SER A 34 6.07 -12.95 -13.06
C SER A 34 6.00 -12.92 -14.59
N LEU A 35 5.39 -11.88 -15.17
CA LEU A 35 5.31 -11.70 -16.63
C LEU A 35 6.69 -11.55 -17.28
N PHE A 36 7.60 -10.76 -16.68
CA PHE A 36 8.94 -10.53 -17.21
C PHE A 36 9.92 -11.68 -16.96
N THR A 37 9.69 -12.49 -15.93
CA THR A 37 10.56 -13.62 -15.57
C THR A 37 10.09 -14.95 -16.18
N GLY A 38 8.87 -15.00 -16.72
CA GLY A 38 8.31 -16.22 -17.31
C GLY A 38 7.98 -17.31 -16.29
N MET A 39 7.82 -16.96 -15.00
CA MET A 39 7.39 -17.94 -14.00
C MET A 39 5.91 -18.30 -14.20
N GLU A 40 5.66 -19.52 -14.66
CA GLU A 40 4.29 -20.04 -14.88
C GLU A 40 3.60 -20.51 -13.59
N ALA A 41 4.34 -20.88 -12.56
CA ALA A 41 3.81 -21.44 -11.31
C ALA A 41 4.03 -20.50 -10.13
N ILE A 42 2.95 -19.90 -9.61
CA ILE A 42 2.99 -19.12 -8.38
C ILE A 42 2.90 -20.09 -7.18
N PRO A 43 3.75 -19.95 -6.14
CA PRO A 43 3.73 -20.86 -5.00
C PRO A 43 2.38 -20.90 -4.28
N VAL A 44 1.89 -22.11 -3.99
CA VAL A 44 0.58 -22.33 -3.34
C VAL A 44 0.68 -22.84 -1.90
N ASN A 45 1.87 -23.25 -1.46
CA ASN A 45 2.08 -23.78 -0.12
C ASN A 45 3.41 -23.30 0.49
N ALA A 46 3.55 -23.46 1.81
CA ALA A 46 4.70 -22.97 2.55
C ALA A 46 6.05 -23.51 2.03
N ALA A 47 6.10 -24.77 1.59
CA ALA A 47 7.33 -25.37 1.07
C ALA A 47 7.78 -24.72 -0.23
N GLU A 48 6.84 -24.49 -1.16
CA GLU A 48 7.11 -23.80 -2.42
C GLU A 48 7.51 -22.34 -2.19
N TRP A 49 6.84 -21.65 -1.27
CA TRP A 49 7.20 -20.28 -0.89
C TRP A 49 8.62 -20.22 -0.30
N TYR A 50 8.98 -21.15 0.59
CA TYR A 50 10.33 -21.20 1.15
C TYR A 50 11.37 -21.49 0.07
N SER A 51 11.08 -22.42 -0.85
CA SER A 51 11.97 -22.71 -1.99
C SER A 51 12.19 -21.46 -2.84
N LEU A 52 11.13 -20.72 -3.18
CA LEU A 52 11.24 -19.50 -3.98
C LEU A 52 11.97 -18.39 -3.22
N LEU A 53 11.73 -18.23 -1.91
CA LEU A 53 12.42 -17.25 -1.05
C LEU A 53 13.92 -17.54 -0.95
N GLN A 54 14.32 -18.81 -0.95
CA GLN A 54 15.72 -19.22 -0.91
C GLN A 54 16.40 -19.09 -2.29
N ALA A 55 15.70 -19.44 -3.37
CA ALA A 55 16.25 -19.40 -4.72
C ALA A 55 16.29 -17.97 -5.30
N ASN A 56 15.19 -17.22 -5.16
CA ASN A 56 14.99 -15.91 -5.76
C ASN A 56 14.24 -14.97 -4.78
N PRO A 57 14.92 -14.50 -3.72
CA PRO A 57 14.27 -13.71 -2.65
C PRO A 57 13.60 -12.44 -3.18
N PHE A 58 14.19 -11.76 -4.17
CA PHE A 58 13.60 -10.56 -4.76
C PHE A 58 12.24 -10.83 -5.41
N ILE A 59 12.13 -11.92 -6.17
CA ILE A 59 10.89 -12.32 -6.84
C ILE A 59 9.86 -12.74 -5.78
N ALA A 60 10.26 -13.57 -4.82
CA ALA A 60 9.37 -14.02 -3.75
C ALA A 60 8.82 -12.84 -2.92
N LEU A 61 9.69 -11.91 -2.51
CA LEU A 61 9.30 -10.72 -1.75
C LEU A 61 8.41 -9.78 -2.57
N SER A 62 8.61 -9.71 -3.89
CA SER A 62 7.73 -8.97 -4.80
C SER A 62 6.31 -9.56 -4.79
N LEU A 63 6.19 -10.89 -4.85
CA LEU A 63 4.90 -11.59 -4.81
C LEU A 63 4.24 -11.56 -3.44
N LEU A 64 5.03 -11.50 -2.35
CA LEU A 64 4.55 -11.32 -0.97
C LEU A 64 4.25 -9.84 -0.62
N ALA A 65 4.23 -8.95 -1.61
CA ALA A 65 3.94 -7.53 -1.43
C ALA A 65 4.88 -6.81 -0.44
N PHE A 66 6.18 -7.13 -0.43
CA PHE A 66 7.16 -6.43 0.41
C PHE A 66 7.24 -4.93 0.07
N PHE A 67 7.18 -4.58 -1.21
CA PHE A 67 7.24 -3.19 -1.66
C PHE A 67 6.06 -2.34 -1.21
N ASP A 68 4.92 -2.97 -0.88
CA ASP A 68 3.78 -2.27 -0.31
C ASP A 68 4.12 -1.69 1.06
N LEU A 69 4.99 -2.33 1.85
CA LEU A 69 5.44 -1.79 3.14
C LEU A 69 6.10 -0.41 2.97
N ILE A 70 6.99 -0.31 1.98
CA ILE A 70 7.71 0.93 1.66
C ILE A 70 6.70 1.96 1.15
N ASN A 71 5.83 1.54 0.23
CA ASN A 71 4.85 2.42 -0.36
C ASN A 71 3.87 2.99 0.67
N TYR A 72 3.29 2.17 1.55
CA TYR A 72 2.37 2.63 2.59
C TYR A 72 3.06 3.55 3.60
N ALA A 73 4.34 3.32 3.93
CA ALA A 73 5.11 4.26 4.76
C ALA A 73 5.26 5.63 4.08
N LEU A 74 5.56 5.66 2.77
CA LEU A 74 5.63 6.89 1.99
C LEU A 74 4.27 7.60 1.90
N ILE A 75 3.18 6.84 1.72
CA ILE A 75 1.80 7.36 1.74
C ILE A 75 1.48 8.00 3.10
N GLY A 76 1.88 7.37 4.21
CA GLY A 76 1.70 7.93 5.54
C GLY A 76 2.36 9.31 5.70
N LEU A 77 3.59 9.46 5.18
CA LEU A 77 4.31 10.73 5.21
C LEU A 77 3.67 11.79 4.30
N MET A 78 3.19 11.38 3.12
CA MET A 78 2.42 12.25 2.23
C MET A 78 1.13 12.73 2.88
N PHE A 79 0.38 11.85 3.56
CA PHE A 79 -0.86 12.21 4.26
C PHE A 79 -0.61 13.17 5.42
N LEU A 80 0.48 13.01 6.17
CA LEU A 80 0.90 13.99 7.18
C LEU A 80 1.11 15.38 6.57
N ALA A 81 1.81 15.47 5.44
CA ALA A 81 2.02 16.72 4.72
C ALA A 81 0.72 17.34 4.19
N LEU A 82 -0.17 16.54 3.60
CA LEU A 82 -1.48 17.00 3.12
C LEU A 82 -2.35 17.48 4.27
N ALA A 83 -2.38 16.78 5.40
CA ALA A 83 -3.12 17.18 6.59
C ALA A 83 -2.61 18.52 7.14
N ALA A 84 -1.30 18.68 7.29
CA ALA A 84 -0.71 19.94 7.76
C ALA A 84 -1.04 21.13 6.84
N MET A 85 -1.11 20.89 5.54
CA MET A 85 -1.40 21.93 4.56
C MET A 85 -2.92 22.25 4.48
N LEU A 86 -3.78 21.24 4.55
CA LEU A 86 -5.25 21.39 4.51
C LEU A 86 -5.88 21.70 5.87
N TRP A 87 -5.07 21.74 6.93
CA TRP A 87 -5.53 21.93 8.30
C TRP A 87 -6.41 23.17 8.46
N GLN A 88 -5.98 24.29 7.88
CA GLN A 88 -6.71 25.57 7.94
C GLN A 88 -7.89 25.64 6.96
N VAL A 89 -8.00 24.70 6.01
CA VAL A 89 -9.17 24.59 5.10
C VAL A 89 -10.34 23.94 5.82
N ASN A 90 -10.09 22.78 6.44
CA ASN A 90 -11.09 22.10 7.27
C ASN A 90 -10.39 21.14 8.26
N LYS A 91 -10.35 21.54 9.53
CA LYS A 91 -9.66 20.79 10.60
C LYS A 91 -10.27 19.41 10.81
N SER A 92 -11.60 19.33 10.83
CA SER A 92 -12.32 18.07 11.11
C SER A 92 -12.05 17.02 10.03
N LEU A 93 -12.28 17.37 8.77
CA LEU A 93 -12.04 16.45 7.66
C LEU A 93 -10.56 16.09 7.51
N SER A 94 -9.65 17.05 7.73
CA SER A 94 -8.20 16.78 7.69
C SER A 94 -7.78 15.80 8.79
N ALA A 95 -8.32 15.94 10.00
CA ALA A 95 -8.04 15.03 11.11
C ALA A 95 -8.59 13.62 10.86
N ILE A 96 -9.83 13.49 10.37
CA ILE A 96 -10.42 12.19 10.05
C ILE A 96 -9.66 11.51 8.90
N ALA A 97 -9.29 12.27 7.86
CA ALA A 97 -8.50 11.76 6.75
C ALA A 97 -7.14 11.25 7.23
N LEU A 98 -6.43 12.05 8.03
CA LEU A 98 -5.13 11.66 8.57
C LEU A 98 -5.22 10.42 9.47
N ALA A 99 -6.16 10.41 10.41
CA ALA A 99 -6.35 9.28 11.33
C ALA A 99 -6.65 7.99 10.57
N SER A 100 -7.60 8.04 9.62
CA SER A 100 -7.94 6.89 8.77
C SER A 100 -6.71 6.41 8.00
N GLY A 101 -5.98 7.34 7.37
CA GLY A 101 -4.80 7.01 6.57
C GLY A 101 -3.69 6.35 7.40
N LEU A 102 -3.36 6.91 8.56
CA LEU A 102 -2.30 6.36 9.43
C LEU A 102 -2.69 5.02 10.06
N VAL A 103 -3.95 4.84 10.45
CA VAL A 103 -4.43 3.52 10.93
C VAL A 103 -4.38 2.51 9.78
N GLY A 104 -4.81 2.89 8.58
CA GLY A 104 -4.73 2.03 7.39
C GLY A 104 -3.29 1.63 7.06
N VAL A 105 -2.35 2.57 7.12
CA VAL A 105 -0.90 2.30 6.98
C VAL A 105 -0.40 1.34 8.05
N THR A 106 -0.75 1.58 9.30
CA THR A 106 -0.32 0.72 10.42
C THR A 106 -0.85 -0.71 10.26
N LEU A 107 -2.11 -0.87 9.84
CA LEU A 107 -2.69 -2.18 9.57
C LEU A 107 -2.02 -2.89 8.39
N ASN A 108 -1.62 -2.18 7.33
CA ASN A 108 -0.86 -2.79 6.24
C ASN A 108 0.45 -3.39 6.75
N LEU A 109 1.23 -2.57 7.47
CA LEU A 109 2.53 -2.98 8.00
C LEU A 109 2.41 -4.17 8.97
N ALA A 110 1.38 -4.16 9.82
CA ALA A 110 1.14 -5.22 10.80
C ALA A 110 0.64 -6.53 10.17
N SER A 111 -0.11 -6.46 9.06
CA SER A 111 -0.75 -7.63 8.45
C SER A 111 0.07 -8.26 7.32
N ASN A 112 1.12 -7.59 6.86
CA ASN A 112 1.98 -8.08 5.78
C ASN A 112 2.87 -9.23 6.26
N ILE A 113 2.91 -10.32 5.48
CA ILE A 113 3.61 -11.55 5.87
C ILE A 113 5.01 -11.71 5.23
N SER A 114 5.45 -10.79 4.38
CA SER A 114 6.66 -10.94 3.56
C SER A 114 7.92 -11.27 4.37
N LEU A 115 8.25 -10.45 5.36
CA LEU A 115 9.43 -10.65 6.22
C LEU A 115 9.28 -11.84 7.17
N THR A 116 8.05 -12.13 7.60
CA THR A 116 7.75 -13.32 8.42
C THR A 116 8.02 -14.59 7.63
N MET A 117 7.49 -14.71 6.41
CA MET A 117 7.74 -15.83 5.52
C MET A 117 9.22 -15.96 5.16
N PHE A 118 9.91 -14.84 4.89
CA PHE A 118 11.35 -14.87 4.63
C PHE A 118 12.14 -15.39 5.83
N SER A 119 11.87 -14.90 7.04
CA SER A 119 12.51 -15.38 8.27
C SER A 119 12.28 -16.87 8.51
N LEU A 120 11.04 -17.36 8.30
CA LEU A 120 10.72 -18.78 8.42
C LEU A 120 11.45 -19.62 7.37
N SER A 121 11.57 -19.13 6.13
CA SER A 121 12.31 -19.83 5.06
C SER A 121 13.80 -20.03 5.42
N GLN A 122 14.42 -19.05 6.06
CA GLN A 122 15.81 -19.12 6.51
C GLN A 122 15.97 -20.12 7.67
N ARG A 123 15.04 -20.12 8.62
CA ARG A 123 15.01 -21.10 9.71
C ARG A 123 14.82 -22.52 9.18
N TYR A 124 13.97 -22.69 8.15
CA TYR A 124 13.74 -23.97 7.51
C TYR A 124 15.01 -24.51 6.82
N ALA A 125 15.76 -23.65 6.12
CA ALA A 125 17.03 -24.02 5.50
C ALA A 125 18.09 -24.44 6.53
N ALA A 126 18.15 -23.75 7.68
CA ALA A 126 19.10 -24.03 8.75
C ALA A 126 18.73 -25.25 9.61
N ALA A 127 17.47 -25.72 9.55
CA ALA A 127 17.00 -26.84 10.35
C ALA A 127 17.67 -28.16 9.92
N THR A 128 18.23 -28.88 10.89
CA THR A 128 18.94 -30.16 10.67
C THR A 128 18.07 -31.38 10.93
N SER A 129 17.01 -31.26 11.75
CA SER A 129 16.09 -32.37 12.04
C SER A 129 14.82 -32.32 11.19
N ALA A 130 14.33 -33.50 10.79
CA ALA A 130 13.09 -33.61 10.01
C ALA A 130 11.88 -33.08 10.80
N ALA A 131 11.82 -33.35 12.10
CA ALA A 131 10.76 -32.85 12.98
C ALA A 131 10.70 -31.31 12.98
N HIS A 132 11.85 -30.64 13.15
CA HIS A 132 11.89 -29.18 13.17
C HIS A 132 11.52 -28.54 11.82
N ARG A 133 11.89 -29.20 10.71
CA ARG A 133 11.44 -28.78 9.37
C ARG A 133 9.93 -28.88 9.22
N THR A 134 9.30 -29.95 9.73
CA THR A 134 7.85 -30.10 9.72
C THR A 134 7.15 -29.00 10.52
N ASP A 135 7.67 -28.66 11.70
CA ASP A 135 7.12 -27.57 12.52
C ASP A 135 7.18 -26.22 11.80
N LEU A 136 8.29 -25.94 11.11
CA LEU A 136 8.48 -24.70 10.35
C LEU A 136 7.59 -24.62 9.11
N LEU A 137 7.29 -25.77 8.47
CA LEU A 137 6.30 -25.82 7.40
C LEU A 137 4.90 -25.53 7.93
N ALA A 138 4.53 -26.13 9.06
CA ALA A 138 3.24 -25.86 9.70
C ALA A 138 3.09 -24.38 10.10
N ALA A 139 4.15 -23.76 10.63
CA ALA A 139 4.19 -22.33 10.93
C ALA A 139 3.99 -21.47 9.67
N GLY A 140 4.64 -21.82 8.55
CA GLY A 140 4.44 -21.13 7.28
C GLY A 140 3.02 -21.24 6.75
N GLN A 141 2.40 -22.42 6.88
CA GLN A 141 1.01 -22.61 6.51
C GLN A 141 0.05 -21.78 7.35
N ALA A 142 0.30 -21.68 8.66
CA ALA A 142 -0.49 -20.81 9.53
C ALA A 142 -0.38 -19.33 9.14
N VAL A 143 0.81 -18.88 8.71
CA VAL A 143 1.02 -17.51 8.22
C VAL A 143 0.28 -17.27 6.90
N LEU A 144 0.35 -18.20 5.94
CA LEU A 144 -0.39 -18.12 4.68
C LEU A 144 -1.91 -18.14 4.90
N ALA A 145 -2.39 -18.98 5.81
CA ALA A 145 -3.82 -19.00 6.17
C ALA A 145 -4.32 -17.66 6.73
N GLY A 146 -3.42 -16.84 7.31
CA GLY A 146 -3.75 -15.50 7.79
C GLY A 146 -3.76 -14.44 6.70
N ASN A 147 -2.88 -14.52 5.70
CA ASN A 147 -2.79 -13.55 4.61
C ASN A 147 -2.10 -14.11 3.36
N ASP A 148 -2.82 -14.95 2.61
CA ASP A 148 -2.34 -15.51 1.36
C ASP A 148 -2.45 -14.46 0.21
N PRO A 149 -1.34 -14.10 -0.45
CA PRO A 149 -1.36 -13.18 -1.59
C PRO A 149 -2.23 -13.65 -2.77
N LEU A 150 -2.50 -14.96 -2.86
CA LEU A 150 -3.29 -15.57 -3.93
C LEU A 150 -4.73 -15.89 -3.52
N ALA A 151 -5.11 -15.58 -2.28
CA ALA A 151 -6.47 -15.78 -1.85
C ALA A 151 -7.44 -14.94 -2.69
N ALA A 152 -8.55 -15.57 -3.10
CA ALA A 152 -9.62 -14.90 -3.81
C ALA A 152 -10.27 -13.76 -3.00
N ILE A 153 -10.12 -13.81 -1.68
CA ILE A 153 -10.58 -12.77 -0.75
C ILE A 153 -9.36 -12.31 0.06
N PRO A 154 -9.03 -11.00 0.05
CA PRO A 154 -7.94 -10.48 0.86
C PRO A 154 -8.17 -10.73 2.36
N SER A 155 -7.09 -10.86 3.11
CA SER A 155 -7.19 -10.92 4.58
C SER A 155 -7.89 -9.68 5.15
N THR A 156 -8.52 -9.83 6.31
CA THR A 156 -9.19 -8.73 7.01
C THR A 156 -8.26 -7.53 7.19
N GLY A 157 -7.00 -7.79 7.57
CA GLY A 157 -6.00 -6.74 7.75
C GLY A 157 -5.69 -5.98 6.46
N ALA A 158 -5.50 -6.70 5.35
CA ALA A 158 -5.26 -6.11 4.03
C ALA A 158 -6.47 -5.30 3.53
N LEU A 159 -7.68 -5.86 3.67
CA LEU A 159 -8.93 -5.23 3.22
C LEU A 159 -9.23 -3.95 4.00
N VAL A 160 -9.17 -4.01 5.34
CA VAL A 160 -9.45 -2.85 6.21
C VAL A 160 -8.36 -1.78 6.05
N SER A 161 -7.11 -2.20 5.91
CA SER A 161 -6.01 -1.28 5.59
C SER A 161 -6.30 -0.48 4.32
N LEU A 162 -6.66 -1.19 3.24
CA LEU A 162 -6.97 -0.56 1.97
C LEU A 162 -8.20 0.36 2.07
N LEU A 163 -9.26 -0.09 2.73
CA LEU A 163 -10.48 0.69 2.97
C LEU A 163 -10.17 2.03 3.65
N LEU A 164 -9.35 2.01 4.70
CA LEU A 164 -9.02 3.20 5.48
C LEU A 164 -8.08 4.16 4.73
N VAL A 165 -7.12 3.64 3.97
CA VAL A 165 -6.27 4.47 3.10
C VAL A 165 -7.09 5.08 1.96
N ALA A 166 -8.00 4.32 1.36
CA ALA A 166 -8.89 4.82 0.31
C ALA A 166 -9.84 5.91 0.85
N LEU A 167 -10.37 5.74 2.07
CA LEU A 167 -11.16 6.76 2.76
C LEU A 167 -10.34 8.04 3.00
N ALA A 168 -9.10 7.93 3.49
CA ALA A 168 -8.22 9.09 3.66
C ALA A 168 -8.00 9.83 2.34
N GLY A 169 -7.70 9.08 1.28
CA GLY A 169 -7.57 9.58 -0.07
C GLY A 169 -8.81 10.31 -0.59
N LEU A 170 -10.00 9.77 -0.31
CA LEU A 170 -11.28 10.35 -0.69
C LEU A 170 -11.46 11.71 -0.01
N LEU A 171 -11.24 11.75 1.31
CA LEU A 171 -11.42 12.95 2.12
C LEU A 171 -10.42 14.05 1.73
N PHE A 172 -9.14 13.71 1.52
CA PHE A 172 -8.17 14.69 1.01
C PHE A 172 -8.54 15.19 -0.39
N SER A 173 -9.06 14.32 -1.25
CA SER A 173 -9.50 14.70 -2.59
C SER A 173 -10.70 15.64 -2.56
N LEU A 174 -11.67 15.42 -1.66
CA LEU A 174 -12.79 16.34 -1.44
C LEU A 174 -12.31 17.73 -0.99
N LEU A 175 -11.32 17.78 -0.09
CA LEU A 175 -10.73 19.04 0.37
C LEU A 175 -9.97 19.79 -0.73
N LEU A 176 -9.42 19.08 -1.71
CA LEU A 176 -8.74 19.66 -2.87
C LEU A 176 -9.70 20.12 -3.98
N LEU A 177 -10.95 19.67 -3.97
CA LEU A 177 -11.91 19.92 -5.05
C LEU A 177 -12.13 21.41 -5.38
N PRO A 178 -12.22 22.34 -4.41
CA PRO A 178 -12.46 23.75 -4.70
C PRO A 178 -11.31 24.42 -5.47
N THR A 179 -10.06 24.06 -5.17
CA THR A 179 -8.85 24.78 -5.64
C THR A 179 -8.04 23.99 -6.68
N HIS A 180 -8.11 22.66 -6.66
CA HIS A 180 -7.31 21.74 -7.47
C HIS A 180 -8.16 20.63 -8.08
N ARG A 181 -9.19 21.02 -8.85
CA ARG A 181 -10.20 20.12 -9.43
C ARG A 181 -9.63 18.87 -10.11
N ALA A 182 -8.60 19.01 -10.96
CA ALA A 182 -8.03 17.87 -11.67
C ALA A 182 -7.40 16.84 -10.70
N THR A 183 -6.62 17.32 -9.73
CA THR A 183 -6.05 16.45 -8.68
C THR A 183 -7.15 15.82 -7.84
N ALA A 184 -8.16 16.59 -7.46
CA ALA A 184 -9.29 16.09 -6.68
C ALA A 184 -10.06 14.99 -7.43
N ILE A 185 -10.41 15.19 -8.70
CA ILE A 185 -11.15 14.20 -9.50
C ILE A 185 -10.36 12.90 -9.62
N LEU A 186 -9.06 12.96 -9.89
CA LEU A 186 -8.23 11.76 -9.98
C LEU A 186 -8.20 10.98 -8.66
N GLY A 187 -8.12 11.67 -7.53
CA GLY A 187 -8.11 11.02 -6.22
C GLY A 187 -9.48 10.48 -5.84
N LEU A 188 -10.57 11.16 -6.22
CA LEU A 188 -11.93 10.63 -6.07
C LEU A 188 -12.15 9.37 -6.90
N LEU A 189 -11.64 9.32 -8.14
CA LEU A 189 -11.69 8.12 -8.98
C LEU A 189 -10.86 6.98 -8.37
N ALA A 190 -9.63 7.28 -7.94
CA ALA A 190 -8.74 6.29 -7.32
C ALA A 190 -9.36 5.69 -6.05
N SER A 191 -9.74 6.55 -5.10
CA SER A 191 -10.40 6.14 -3.86
C SER A 191 -11.75 5.47 -4.09
N GLY A 192 -12.54 5.96 -5.05
CA GLY A 192 -13.83 5.38 -5.39
C GLY A 192 -13.71 3.94 -5.89
N CYS A 193 -12.76 3.68 -6.78
CA CYS A 193 -12.45 2.33 -7.25
C CYS A 193 -11.98 1.41 -6.11
N ASP A 194 -11.11 1.89 -5.22
CA ASP A 194 -10.65 1.11 -4.06
C ASP A 194 -11.75 0.81 -3.05
N LEU A 195 -12.58 1.80 -2.73
CA LEU A 195 -13.71 1.60 -1.83
C LEU A 195 -14.73 0.62 -2.44
N ALA A 196 -15.02 0.75 -3.73
CA ALA A 196 -15.87 -0.20 -4.44
C ALA A 196 -15.28 -1.62 -4.41
N TYR A 197 -13.96 -1.76 -4.63
CA TYR A 197 -13.27 -3.04 -4.48
C TYR A 197 -13.44 -3.60 -3.07
N CYS A 198 -13.17 -2.82 -2.02
CA CYS A 198 -13.26 -3.28 -0.63
C CYS A 198 -14.67 -3.72 -0.22
N LEU A 199 -15.71 -3.07 -0.77
CA LEU A 199 -17.10 -3.39 -0.46
C LEU A 199 -17.64 -4.58 -1.26
N VAL A 200 -17.17 -4.77 -2.49
CA VAL A 200 -17.71 -5.78 -3.41
C VAL A 200 -16.91 -7.09 -3.36
N CYS A 201 -15.59 -7.03 -3.26
CA CYS A 201 -14.72 -8.22 -3.32
C CYS A 201 -15.08 -9.30 -2.28
N PRO A 202 -15.44 -8.98 -1.02
CA PRO A 202 -15.84 -10.00 -0.05
C PRO A 202 -17.16 -10.70 -0.40
N LEU A 203 -18.01 -10.07 -1.20
CA LEU A 203 -19.32 -10.58 -1.60
C LEU A 203 -19.24 -11.38 -2.91
N THR A 204 -18.42 -10.90 -3.85
CA THR A 204 -18.27 -11.48 -5.19
C THR A 204 -16.82 -11.39 -5.68
N PRO A 205 -15.95 -12.37 -5.36
CA PRO A 205 -14.54 -12.37 -5.78
C PRO A 205 -14.38 -12.79 -7.25
N LEU A 206 -14.99 -12.03 -8.16
CA LEU A 206 -14.97 -12.28 -9.60
C LEU A 206 -13.89 -11.42 -10.29
N ALA A 207 -13.34 -11.90 -11.41
CA ALA A 207 -12.32 -11.19 -12.19
C ALA A 207 -12.61 -9.70 -12.47
N PRO A 208 -13.86 -9.26 -12.76
CA PRO A 208 -14.15 -7.85 -12.98
C PRO A 208 -13.91 -6.95 -11.75
N VAL A 209 -14.00 -7.50 -10.54
CA VAL A 209 -13.78 -6.73 -9.30
C VAL A 209 -12.31 -6.35 -9.16
N TYR A 210 -11.40 -7.22 -9.60
CA TYR A 210 -9.95 -6.93 -9.63
C TYR A 210 -9.58 -5.83 -10.63
N LEU A 211 -10.41 -5.56 -11.65
CA LEU A 211 -10.21 -4.42 -12.55
C LEU A 211 -10.36 -3.08 -11.83
N LEU A 212 -11.18 -3.01 -10.76
CA LEU A 212 -11.28 -1.81 -9.92
C LEU A 212 -9.94 -1.52 -9.24
N LEU A 213 -9.27 -2.55 -8.73
CA LEU A 213 -7.97 -2.42 -8.07
C LEU A 213 -6.88 -1.95 -9.05
N ALA A 214 -6.90 -2.47 -10.28
CA ALA A 214 -6.00 -2.04 -11.35
C ALA A 214 -6.27 -0.60 -11.79
N ALA A 215 -7.54 -0.24 -12.01
CA ALA A 215 -7.95 1.12 -12.38
C ALA A 215 -7.59 2.14 -11.31
N ALA A 216 -7.90 1.84 -10.04
CA ALA A 216 -7.49 2.65 -8.90
C ALA A 216 -5.98 2.86 -8.89
N GLY A 217 -5.21 1.81 -9.22
CA GLY A 217 -3.76 1.89 -9.25
C GLY A 217 -3.23 2.95 -10.24
N LEU A 218 -3.80 2.99 -11.45
CA LEU A 218 -3.44 3.97 -12.46
C LEU A 218 -3.79 5.40 -12.02
N PHE A 219 -4.99 5.60 -11.47
CA PHE A 219 -5.40 6.91 -10.97
C PHE A 219 -4.53 7.37 -9.80
N TRP A 220 -4.20 6.47 -8.88
CA TRP A 220 -3.28 6.76 -7.77
C TRP A 220 -1.93 7.23 -8.29
N MET A 221 -1.33 6.53 -9.26
CA MET A 221 -0.01 6.91 -9.78
C MET A 221 0.01 8.37 -10.27
N VAL A 222 -0.99 8.78 -11.06
CA VAL A 222 -1.11 10.16 -11.53
C VAL A 222 -1.38 11.11 -10.37
N TRP A 223 -2.25 10.73 -9.44
CA TRP A 223 -2.60 11.54 -8.28
C TRP A 223 -1.39 11.84 -7.39
N HIS A 224 -0.55 10.84 -7.10
CA HIS A 224 0.67 11.01 -6.30
C HIS A 224 1.63 12.03 -6.93
N VAL A 225 1.82 11.97 -8.26
CA VAL A 225 2.65 12.96 -8.98
C VAL A 225 2.04 14.36 -8.86
N MET A 226 0.72 14.49 -8.98
CA MET A 226 0.03 15.77 -8.83
C MET A 226 0.08 16.31 -7.40
N ALA A 227 -0.10 15.45 -6.40
CA ALA A 227 0.03 15.78 -4.99
C ALA A 227 1.44 16.29 -4.66
N ALA A 228 2.49 15.64 -5.19
CA ALA A 228 3.86 16.11 -5.05
C ALA A 228 4.07 17.51 -5.64
N ARG A 229 3.64 17.73 -6.89
CA ARG A 229 3.76 19.04 -7.55
C ARG A 229 3.05 20.13 -6.75
N PHE A 230 1.91 19.79 -6.18
CA PHE A 230 1.12 20.68 -5.37
C PHE A 230 1.80 21.03 -4.04
N LEU A 231 2.31 20.05 -3.29
CA LEU A 231 3.08 20.27 -2.07
C LEU A 231 4.34 21.11 -2.32
N PHE A 232 5.04 20.89 -3.43
CA PHE A 232 6.17 21.74 -3.82
C PHE A 232 5.77 23.17 -4.17
N LYS A 233 4.61 23.39 -4.82
CA LYS A 233 4.10 24.74 -5.08
C LYS A 233 3.74 25.47 -3.79
N PHE A 234 3.09 24.78 -2.85
CA PHE A 234 2.75 25.33 -1.54
C PHE A 234 4.01 25.72 -0.73
N LEU A 235 5.03 24.87 -0.76
CA LEU A 235 6.33 25.16 -0.15
C LEU A 235 6.99 26.42 -0.73
N LYS A 236 6.87 26.65 -2.05
CA LYS A 236 7.40 27.87 -2.70
C LYS A 236 6.62 29.12 -2.36
N ALA A 237 5.30 29.02 -2.19
CA ALA A 237 4.45 30.16 -1.84
C ALA A 237 4.61 30.61 -0.37
N THR A 238 5.27 29.79 0.46
CA THR A 238 5.55 30.06 1.88
C THR A 238 7.01 30.45 2.14
N LEU A 239 7.80 30.63 1.08
CA LEU A 239 9.15 31.23 1.07
C LEU A 239 9.04 32.73 0.77
#